data_AF-A0A9X0WNP8-F1
#
_entry.id   AF-A0A9X0WNP8-F1
#
_cell.length_a   1.000
_cell.length_b   1.000
_cell.length_c   1.000
_cell.angle_alpha   90.00
_cell.angle_beta   90.00
_cell.angle_gamma   90.00
#
_symmetry.space_group_name_H-M   'P 1'
#
loop_
_entity.id
_entity.type
_entity.pdbx_description
1 polymer ?
#
loop_
_entity_poly.entity_id
_entity_poly.type
_entity_poly.pdbx_seq_one_letter_code
_entity_poly.pdbx_strand_id
1 'polypeptide(L)'
;MSIYTFNLLVGYEPNGVDVAQASRAKLLRDLGVQSTFVFTTWPSPEKLAYYLSLGHRDEELLYAQLAFTDQEKTVPQQTVGALQMALQLTRLDIIEQSEEKICYQLADNNVLVFHLDPYHPDCVRYVDYLLGTTIIKREYYGACKLVTEYFQYGSVIRRTYHDQNGRIAFEEARQGGHWLSKMGPEILTSQTEVMRRFLSKLSLKKEDLILVDRASRMEFARPLLEQRSSAKLAMVFHSEHEFENGQLNYEYYYVFKYAQRFDAFITATEAQKEVLQQTLAKQDCHGIPIYTIPVGHLEKLTGSLEGRRPFSLMTASRLDPRKRLDLAIRVVATAHLTLPDLRFDIYGKGGEEDNLQNLIQELGAQDYIYLRGHADLQQIYPRYQAYLTTSQWETFGLTLMEAAGAGLALLGFDARYGNPTFIKDGKNGFLVDYSEKIPEADLVKELANRLVELFQGNVTPFHQASYELASCYLTSKVQEVWKQALKDMGQLDEKEI
;
A
#
# COMPACT_ATOMS: atom_id res chain seq x y z
N MET A 1 -10.21 19.34 -13.25
CA MET A 1 -9.45 18.08 -13.37
C MET A 1 -9.59 17.32 -12.07
N SER A 2 -9.97 16.04 -12.13
CA SER A 2 -9.95 15.13 -10.98
C SER A 2 -9.19 13.85 -11.35
N ILE A 3 -8.42 13.33 -10.39
CA ILE A 3 -7.71 12.05 -10.52
C ILE A 3 -8.47 10.98 -9.75
N TYR A 4 -8.96 9.95 -10.43
CA TYR A 4 -9.64 8.81 -9.82
C TYR A 4 -8.72 7.60 -9.80
N THR A 5 -8.31 7.17 -8.60
CA THR A 5 -7.44 6.01 -8.42
C THR A 5 -8.27 4.78 -8.07
N PHE A 6 -8.23 3.77 -8.95
CA PHE A 6 -8.93 2.50 -8.82
C PHE A 6 -7.97 1.41 -8.35
N ASN A 7 -8.37 0.67 -7.32
CA ASN A 7 -7.61 -0.46 -6.78
C ASN A 7 -8.52 -1.64 -6.43
N LEU A 8 -7.94 -2.84 -6.52
CA LEU A 8 -8.53 -4.05 -5.98
C LEU A 8 -8.21 -4.12 -4.49
N LEU A 9 -9.25 -4.05 -3.66
CA LEU A 9 -9.10 -4.34 -2.24
C LEU A 9 -8.65 -5.79 -2.06
N VAL A 10 -7.44 -5.98 -1.54
CA VAL A 10 -6.90 -7.31 -1.23
C VAL A 10 -6.60 -7.34 0.26
N GLY A 11 -7.43 -8.10 0.99
CA GLY A 11 -7.25 -8.43 2.39
C GLY A 11 -6.97 -7.25 3.31
N TYR A 12 -6.61 -7.58 4.55
CA TYR A 12 -6.17 -6.60 5.54
C TYR A 12 -4.66 -6.32 5.44
N GLU A 13 -3.85 -7.23 4.87
CA GLU A 13 -2.40 -7.17 4.94
C GLU A 13 -1.81 -5.85 4.39
N PRO A 14 -1.09 -5.08 5.24
CA PRO A 14 -0.31 -3.92 4.81
C PRO A 14 0.60 -4.28 3.64
N ASN A 15 0.52 -3.51 2.56
CA ASN A 15 1.31 -3.75 1.36
C ASN A 15 1.79 -2.44 0.74
N GLY A 16 2.83 -2.54 -0.10
CA GLY A 16 3.48 -1.37 -0.70
C GLY A 16 2.59 -0.58 -1.66
N VAL A 17 1.55 -1.20 -2.26
CA VAL A 17 0.62 -0.48 -3.15
C VAL A 17 -0.20 0.53 -2.36
N ASP A 18 -0.71 0.14 -1.19
CA ASP A 18 -1.52 1.03 -0.35
C ASP A 18 -0.66 2.19 0.19
N VAL A 19 0.60 1.92 0.55
CA VAL A 19 1.57 2.97 0.96
C VAL A 19 1.88 3.92 -0.20
N ALA A 20 2.05 3.38 -1.42
CA ALA A 20 2.25 4.18 -2.63
C ALA A 20 1.03 5.06 -2.95
N GLN A 21 -0.17 4.56 -2.74
CA GLN A 21 -1.41 5.33 -2.90
C GLN A 21 -1.49 6.49 -1.90
N ALA A 22 -1.14 6.26 -0.64
CA ALA A 22 -1.13 7.28 0.39
C ALA A 22 -0.08 8.37 0.11
N SER A 23 1.13 7.95 -0.28
CA SER A 23 2.19 8.85 -0.75
C SER A 23 1.69 9.74 -1.91
N ARG A 24 1.05 9.13 -2.91
CA ARG A 24 0.45 9.85 -4.04
C ARG A 24 -0.65 10.81 -3.60
N ALA A 25 -1.54 10.39 -2.69
CA ALA A 25 -2.62 11.23 -2.15
C ALA A 25 -2.06 12.53 -1.56
N LYS A 26 -1.02 12.40 -0.72
CA LYS A 26 -0.35 13.56 -0.11
C LYS A 26 0.29 14.48 -1.15
N LEU A 27 1.06 13.92 -2.10
CA LEU A 27 1.74 14.70 -3.13
C LEU A 27 0.74 15.48 -4.01
N LEU A 28 -0.35 14.85 -4.44
CA LEU A 28 -1.38 15.49 -5.26
C LEU A 28 -2.14 16.57 -4.49
N ARG A 29 -2.43 16.32 -3.22
CA ARG A 29 -3.08 17.29 -2.32
C ARG A 29 -2.24 18.55 -2.17
N ASP A 30 -0.94 18.41 -1.95
CA ASP A 30 -0.02 19.54 -1.82
C ASP A 30 0.14 20.32 -3.15
N LEU A 31 -0.07 19.65 -4.29
CA LEU A 31 -0.15 20.27 -5.61
C LEU A 31 -1.50 20.95 -5.90
N GLY A 32 -2.47 20.88 -4.99
CA GLY A 32 -3.83 21.39 -5.19
C GLY A 32 -4.66 20.58 -6.19
N VAL A 33 -4.21 19.37 -6.55
CA VAL A 33 -4.90 18.49 -7.49
C VAL A 33 -5.94 17.66 -6.75
N GLN A 34 -7.21 17.77 -7.16
CA GLN A 34 -8.27 16.95 -6.59
C GLN A 34 -8.04 15.47 -6.94
N SER A 35 -7.90 14.64 -5.91
CA SER A 35 -7.68 13.19 -6.04
C SER A 35 -8.67 12.39 -5.21
N THR A 36 -9.15 11.30 -5.78
CA THR A 36 -10.18 10.43 -5.22
C THR A 36 -9.73 8.98 -5.34
N PHE A 37 -9.82 8.23 -4.25
CA PHE A 37 -9.46 6.82 -4.15
C PHE A 37 -10.71 5.97 -4.07
N VAL A 38 -10.91 5.11 -5.07
CA VAL A 38 -12.17 4.40 -5.30
C VAL A 38 -12.12 3.01 -4.68
N PHE A 39 -12.96 2.80 -3.68
CA PHE A 39 -13.31 1.48 -3.16
C PHE A 39 -14.44 0.87 -4.00
N THR A 40 -14.11 -0.17 -4.75
CA THR A 40 -15.09 -0.90 -5.59
C THR A 40 -15.82 -2.02 -4.85
N THR A 41 -15.42 -2.27 -3.61
CA THR A 41 -16.10 -3.13 -2.64
C THR A 41 -16.12 -2.41 -1.30
N TRP A 42 -17.13 -2.65 -0.47
CA TRP A 42 -17.19 -2.05 0.86
C TRP A 42 -16.01 -2.55 1.72
N PRO A 43 -15.14 -1.65 2.23
CA PRO A 43 -14.00 -2.07 3.04
C PRO A 43 -14.43 -2.54 4.42
N SER A 44 -13.67 -3.46 5.01
CA SER A 44 -13.82 -3.77 6.44
C SER A 44 -13.31 -2.59 7.29
N PRO A 45 -13.72 -2.49 8.57
CA PRO A 45 -13.23 -1.43 9.45
C PRO A 45 -11.71 -1.39 9.56
N GLU A 46 -11.06 -2.56 9.61
CA GLU A 46 -9.61 -2.66 9.75
C GLU A 46 -8.92 -2.14 8.48
N LYS A 47 -9.47 -2.46 7.29
CA LYS A 47 -8.92 -1.96 6.02
C LYS A 47 -9.10 -0.45 5.87
N LEU A 48 -10.25 0.09 6.27
CA LEU A 48 -10.49 1.53 6.25
C LEU A 48 -9.57 2.26 7.23
N ALA A 49 -9.47 1.77 8.47
CA ALA A 49 -8.57 2.32 9.48
C ALA A 49 -7.12 2.32 9.00
N TYR A 50 -6.68 1.25 8.33
CA TYR A 50 -5.35 1.19 7.73
C TYR A 50 -5.13 2.30 6.68
N TYR A 51 -6.07 2.52 5.76
CA TYR A 51 -5.96 3.60 4.77
C TYR A 51 -5.86 4.98 5.45
N LEU A 52 -6.71 5.26 6.43
CA LEU A 52 -6.67 6.53 7.17
C LEU A 52 -5.36 6.69 7.96
N SER A 53 -4.84 5.60 8.53
CA SER A 53 -3.55 5.60 9.25
C SER A 53 -2.35 5.97 8.37
N LEU A 54 -2.44 5.71 7.06
CA LEU A 54 -1.42 6.10 6.08
C LEU A 54 -1.53 7.58 5.66
N GLY A 55 -2.58 8.29 6.05
CA GLY A 55 -2.76 9.72 5.76
C GLY A 55 -3.75 10.05 4.62
N HIS A 56 -4.52 9.05 4.15
CA HIS A 56 -5.73 9.32 3.37
C HIS A 56 -6.74 10.09 4.22
N ARG A 57 -7.52 10.96 3.59
CA ARG A 57 -8.64 11.66 4.24
C ARG A 57 -9.97 11.05 3.82
N ASP A 58 -10.97 11.06 4.70
CA ASP A 58 -12.30 10.54 4.39
C ASP A 58 -12.90 11.20 3.13
N GLU A 59 -12.64 12.49 2.90
CA GLU A 59 -13.14 13.23 1.73
C GLU A 59 -12.49 12.79 0.40
N GLU A 60 -11.35 12.11 0.47
CA GLU A 60 -10.65 11.56 -0.69
C GLU A 60 -11.12 10.13 -1.01
N LEU A 61 -11.94 9.51 -0.14
CA LEU A 61 -12.40 8.13 -0.31
C LEU A 61 -13.79 8.10 -0.96
N LEU A 62 -13.89 7.37 -2.07
CA LEU A 62 -15.16 7.17 -2.77
C LEU A 62 -15.55 5.70 -2.78
N TYR A 63 -16.78 5.40 -2.36
CA TYR A 63 -17.30 4.05 -2.30
C TYR A 63 -18.29 3.82 -3.45
N ALA A 64 -17.97 2.87 -4.33
CA ALA A 64 -18.75 2.63 -5.55
C ALA A 64 -20.24 2.35 -5.26
N GLN A 65 -20.52 1.63 -4.18
CA GLN A 65 -21.88 1.26 -3.77
C GLN A 65 -22.68 2.46 -3.26
N LEU A 66 -22.04 3.43 -2.59
CA LEU A 66 -22.72 4.63 -2.09
C LEU A 66 -23.09 5.61 -3.21
N ALA A 67 -22.47 5.52 -4.39
CA ALA A 67 -22.87 6.29 -5.56
C ALA A 67 -24.28 5.95 -6.09
N PHE A 68 -24.90 4.88 -5.59
CA PHE A 68 -26.29 4.51 -5.88
C PHE A 68 -27.29 5.01 -4.83
N THR A 69 -26.82 5.74 -3.83
CA THR A 69 -27.64 6.38 -2.78
C THR A 69 -27.68 7.89 -3.00
N ASP A 70 -28.54 8.60 -2.27
CA ASP A 70 -28.55 10.07 -2.20
C ASP A 70 -27.59 10.65 -1.12
N GLN A 71 -26.67 9.84 -0.58
CA GLN A 71 -25.72 10.29 0.44
C GLN A 71 -24.79 11.39 -0.09
N GLU A 72 -24.76 12.53 0.61
CA GLU A 72 -23.87 13.64 0.28
C GLU A 72 -22.52 13.56 0.99
N LYS A 73 -22.50 13.03 2.22
CA LYS A 73 -21.30 13.00 3.08
C LYS A 73 -21.14 11.65 3.74
N THR A 74 -20.00 11.02 3.46
CA THR A 74 -19.59 9.72 4.02
C THR A 74 -18.74 9.86 5.28
N VAL A 75 -18.22 11.06 5.55
CA VAL A 75 -17.45 11.41 6.75
C VAL A 75 -18.33 11.21 8.00
N PRO A 76 -17.84 10.59 9.09
CA PRO A 76 -18.60 10.43 10.33
C PRO A 76 -18.98 11.76 10.94
N GLN A 77 -20.26 11.92 11.27
CA GLN A 77 -20.79 13.08 11.99
C GLN A 77 -21.83 12.68 13.05
N GLN A 78 -22.17 11.39 13.13
CA GLN A 78 -23.09 10.88 14.12
C GLN A 78 -22.44 10.80 15.49
N THR A 79 -22.83 11.69 16.38
CA THR A 79 -22.28 11.74 17.74
C THR A 79 -22.80 10.61 18.61
N VAL A 80 -22.03 10.23 19.64
CA VAL A 80 -22.47 9.28 20.67
C VAL A 80 -23.84 9.66 21.24
N GLY A 81 -24.03 10.94 21.59
CA GLY A 81 -25.28 11.42 22.17
C GLY A 81 -26.47 11.31 21.21
N ALA A 82 -26.27 11.65 19.94
CA ALA A 82 -27.33 11.54 18.93
C ALA A 82 -27.78 10.07 18.74
N LEU A 83 -26.82 9.14 18.67
CA LEU A 83 -27.14 7.71 18.56
C LEU A 83 -27.73 7.12 19.84
N GLN A 84 -27.27 7.55 21.03
CA GLN A 84 -27.90 7.18 22.29
C GLN A 84 -29.37 7.58 22.32
N MET A 85 -29.70 8.82 21.93
CA MET A 85 -31.08 9.28 21.83
C MET A 85 -31.89 8.47 20.81
N ALA A 86 -31.33 8.22 19.62
CA ALA A 86 -31.99 7.47 18.56
C ALA A 86 -32.28 6.02 18.95
N LEU A 87 -31.39 5.40 19.72
CA LEU A 87 -31.49 4.00 20.19
C LEU A 87 -32.07 3.88 21.61
N GLN A 88 -32.52 4.99 22.21
CA GLN A 88 -33.09 5.05 23.57
C GLN A 88 -32.17 4.48 24.66
N LEU A 89 -30.86 4.71 24.51
CA LEU A 89 -29.84 4.24 25.45
C LEU A 89 -29.58 5.27 26.55
N THR A 90 -29.28 4.77 27.74
CA THR A 90 -28.97 5.58 28.92
C THR A 90 -27.59 5.22 29.48
N ARG A 91 -27.10 6.04 30.41
CA ARG A 91 -25.84 5.75 31.12
C ARG A 91 -25.90 4.48 31.97
N LEU A 92 -27.09 4.03 32.36
CA LEU A 92 -27.27 2.81 33.14
C LEU A 92 -27.05 1.55 32.31
N ASP A 93 -27.10 1.66 30.99
CA ASP A 93 -26.91 0.54 30.07
C ASP A 93 -25.42 0.29 29.75
N ILE A 94 -24.52 1.23 30.11
CA ILE A 94 -23.09 1.13 29.81
C ILE A 94 -22.42 0.07 30.69
N ILE A 95 -21.74 -0.89 30.07
CA ILE A 95 -20.98 -1.95 30.75
C ILE A 95 -19.46 -1.84 30.56
N GLU A 96 -19.02 -1.16 29.50
CA GLU A 96 -17.61 -0.91 29.22
C GLU A 96 -17.48 0.41 28.46
N GLN A 97 -16.48 1.21 28.78
CA GLN A 97 -16.18 2.44 28.06
C GLN A 97 -14.66 2.64 27.99
N SER A 98 -14.18 2.98 26.80
CA SER A 98 -12.79 3.27 26.49
C SER A 98 -12.71 4.42 25.47
N GLU A 99 -11.50 4.81 25.07
CA GLU A 99 -11.29 5.80 24.02
C GLU A 99 -11.71 5.29 22.63
N GLU A 100 -11.73 3.96 22.41
CA GLU A 100 -12.02 3.35 21.12
C GLU A 100 -13.49 2.90 20.99
N LYS A 101 -14.15 2.59 22.10
CA LYS A 101 -15.51 2.02 22.09
C LYS A 101 -16.31 2.24 23.37
N ILE A 102 -17.63 2.15 23.22
CA ILE A 102 -18.60 2.13 24.32
C ILE A 102 -19.54 0.93 24.14
N CYS A 103 -19.63 0.08 25.15
CA CYS A 103 -20.47 -1.12 25.15
C CYS A 103 -21.71 -0.91 26.02
N TYR A 104 -22.89 -1.24 25.47
CA TYR A 104 -24.18 -1.15 26.14
C TYR A 104 -24.81 -2.53 26.25
N GLN A 105 -25.23 -2.92 27.45
CA GLN A 105 -26.00 -4.13 27.69
C GLN A 105 -27.49 -3.86 27.48
N LEU A 106 -28.10 -4.62 26.58
CA LEU A 106 -29.54 -4.65 26.37
C LEU A 106 -30.14 -5.94 26.97
N ALA A 107 -31.47 -6.06 26.89
CA ALA A 107 -32.18 -7.27 27.30
C ALA A 107 -31.72 -8.52 26.51
N ASP A 108 -31.90 -9.70 27.11
CA ASP A 108 -31.66 -11.01 26.49
C ASP A 108 -30.24 -11.25 25.95
N ASN A 109 -29.22 -10.80 26.71
CA ASN A 109 -27.80 -10.90 26.35
C ASN A 109 -27.41 -10.20 25.04
N ASN A 110 -28.23 -9.24 24.57
CA ASN A 110 -27.88 -8.41 23.44
C ASN A 110 -26.92 -7.31 23.89
N VAL A 111 -25.87 -7.07 23.11
CA VAL A 111 -24.89 -6.01 23.38
C VAL A 111 -24.78 -5.11 22.15
N LEU A 112 -24.76 -3.80 22.37
CA LEU A 112 -24.36 -2.83 21.36
C LEU A 112 -22.95 -2.34 21.64
N VAL A 113 -22.10 -2.32 20.63
CA VAL A 113 -20.75 -1.76 20.74
C VAL A 113 -20.65 -0.59 19.77
N PHE A 114 -20.57 0.61 20.32
CA PHE A 114 -20.28 1.81 19.55
C PHE A 114 -18.78 1.89 19.35
N HIS A 115 -18.31 1.80 18.11
CA HIS A 115 -16.91 2.02 17.76
C HIS A 115 -16.71 3.48 17.39
N LEU A 116 -15.92 4.17 18.22
CA LEU A 116 -15.66 5.59 18.10
C LEU A 116 -14.68 5.87 16.97
N ASP A 117 -14.79 7.06 16.38
CA ASP A 117 -13.91 7.46 15.31
C ASP A 117 -12.60 8.10 15.82
N PRO A 118 -11.42 7.62 15.39
CA PRO A 118 -10.15 8.19 15.84
C PRO A 118 -9.82 9.56 15.24
N TYR A 119 -10.48 9.99 14.15
CA TYR A 119 -10.19 11.26 13.46
C TYR A 119 -11.28 12.32 13.66
N HIS A 120 -12.48 11.90 14.07
CA HIS A 120 -13.63 12.75 14.39
C HIS A 120 -14.07 12.47 15.83
N PRO A 121 -13.48 13.15 16.83
CA PRO A 121 -13.80 12.95 18.24
C PRO A 121 -15.31 13.01 18.50
N ASP A 122 -15.78 12.20 19.44
CA ASP A 122 -17.19 12.05 19.82
C ASP A 122 -18.14 11.46 18.75
N CYS A 123 -17.64 11.17 17.55
CA CYS A 123 -18.42 10.50 16.50
C CYS A 123 -18.29 8.97 16.58
N VAL A 124 -19.36 8.29 16.18
CA VAL A 124 -19.41 6.84 16.04
C VAL A 124 -19.23 6.48 14.57
N ARG A 125 -18.21 5.70 14.26
CA ARG A 125 -17.95 5.23 12.88
C ARG A 125 -18.89 4.08 12.52
N TYR A 126 -19.03 3.11 13.43
CA TYR A 126 -19.96 2.00 13.26
C TYR A 126 -20.44 1.43 14.60
N VAL A 127 -21.58 0.73 14.57
CA VAL A 127 -22.18 0.06 15.72
C VAL A 127 -22.32 -1.43 15.43
N ASP A 128 -21.76 -2.26 16.30
CA ASP A 128 -21.95 -3.71 16.28
C ASP A 128 -23.10 -4.11 17.19
N TYR A 129 -23.93 -5.01 16.69
CA TYR A 129 -25.04 -5.64 17.41
C TYR A 129 -24.66 -7.09 17.62
N LEU A 130 -24.50 -7.47 18.89
CA LEU A 130 -24.09 -8.80 19.28
C LEU A 130 -25.22 -9.52 20.01
N LEU A 131 -25.35 -10.82 19.73
CA LEU A 131 -26.08 -11.77 20.55
C LEU A 131 -25.05 -12.61 21.30
N GLY A 132 -24.91 -12.38 22.62
CA GLY A 132 -23.76 -12.89 23.37
C GLY A 132 -22.45 -12.33 22.80
N THR A 133 -21.56 -13.21 22.31
CA THR A 133 -20.28 -12.82 21.70
C THR A 133 -20.32 -12.80 20.17
N THR A 134 -21.46 -13.13 19.56
CA THR A 134 -21.58 -13.25 18.09
C THR A 134 -22.15 -11.98 17.51
N ILE A 135 -21.41 -11.33 16.61
CA ILE A 135 -21.92 -10.21 15.81
C ILE A 135 -22.99 -10.74 14.85
N ILE A 136 -24.18 -10.15 14.89
CA ILE A 136 -25.29 -10.48 13.99
C ILE A 136 -25.56 -9.37 12.97
N LYS A 137 -25.23 -8.12 13.33
CA LYS A 137 -25.45 -6.93 12.49
C LYS A 137 -24.41 -5.86 12.80
N ARG A 138 -23.98 -5.11 11.79
CA ARG A 138 -23.14 -3.90 11.91
C ARG A 138 -23.76 -2.76 11.13
N GLU A 139 -23.83 -1.57 11.72
CA GLU A 139 -24.31 -0.35 11.04
C GLU A 139 -23.17 0.68 10.95
N TYR A 140 -22.89 1.21 9.75
CA TYR A 140 -21.87 2.24 9.50
C TYR A 140 -22.53 3.61 9.35
N TYR A 141 -21.86 4.66 9.85
CA TYR A 141 -22.42 6.01 9.88
C TYR A 141 -21.47 7.06 9.28
N GLY A 142 -22.06 7.94 8.47
CA GLY A 142 -21.48 9.20 8.01
C GLY A 142 -22.23 10.36 8.66
N ALA A 143 -22.85 11.22 7.84
CA ALA A 143 -23.86 12.17 8.32
C ALA A 143 -25.13 11.49 8.82
N CYS A 144 -25.47 10.33 8.27
CA CYS A 144 -26.52 9.44 8.73
C CYS A 144 -26.10 7.99 8.49
N LYS A 145 -27.00 7.01 8.67
CA LYS A 145 -26.66 5.60 8.43
C LYS A 145 -26.35 5.38 6.94
N LEU A 146 -25.17 4.84 6.65
CA LEU A 146 -24.70 4.57 5.29
C LEU A 146 -24.98 3.13 4.88
N VAL A 147 -24.52 2.18 5.69
CA VAL A 147 -24.50 0.75 5.34
C VAL A 147 -24.89 -0.09 6.55
N THR A 148 -25.64 -1.15 6.31
CA THR A 148 -25.88 -2.22 7.30
C THR A 148 -25.34 -3.54 6.75
N GLU A 149 -24.46 -4.20 7.50
CA GLU A 149 -24.00 -5.56 7.24
C GLU A 149 -24.72 -6.56 8.16
N TYR A 150 -25.09 -7.72 7.62
CA TYR A 150 -25.69 -8.82 8.37
C TYR A 150 -24.76 -10.04 8.32
N PHE A 151 -24.61 -10.70 9.47
CA PHE A 151 -23.61 -11.74 9.65
C PHE A 151 -24.24 -13.11 9.89
N GLN A 152 -23.57 -14.14 9.38
CA GLN A 152 -23.85 -15.54 9.68
C GLN A 152 -22.52 -16.28 9.81
N TYR A 153 -22.29 -16.95 10.95
CA TYR A 153 -21.03 -17.65 11.25
C TYR A 153 -19.79 -16.76 11.05
N GLY A 154 -19.86 -15.50 11.49
CA GLY A 154 -18.78 -14.52 11.36
C GLY A 154 -18.56 -13.95 9.95
N SER A 155 -19.32 -14.41 8.95
CA SER A 155 -19.24 -13.91 7.57
C SER A 155 -20.39 -12.98 7.23
N VAL A 156 -20.11 -11.90 6.50
CA VAL A 156 -21.16 -11.02 5.95
C VAL A 156 -21.93 -11.77 4.88
N ILE A 157 -23.24 -11.89 5.05
CA ILE A 157 -24.16 -12.54 4.09
C ILE A 157 -25.03 -11.55 3.33
N ARG A 158 -25.22 -10.34 3.84
CA ARG A 158 -26.03 -9.29 3.22
C ARG A 158 -25.51 -7.91 3.59
N ARG A 159 -25.59 -6.96 2.66
CA ARG A 159 -25.33 -5.54 2.85
C ARG A 159 -26.50 -4.73 2.32
N THR A 160 -26.94 -3.73 3.07
CA THR A 160 -27.92 -2.75 2.58
C THR A 160 -27.33 -1.35 2.68
N TYR A 161 -27.46 -0.58 1.62
CA TYR A 161 -26.94 0.77 1.49
C TYR A 161 -28.12 1.75 1.48
N HIS A 162 -28.03 2.80 2.28
CA HIS A 162 -29.17 3.61 2.66
C HIS A 162 -29.07 5.02 2.08
N ASP A 163 -30.21 5.56 1.65
CA ASP A 163 -30.41 6.98 1.43
C ASP A 163 -30.41 7.76 2.75
N GLN A 164 -30.33 9.09 2.70
CA GLN A 164 -30.35 10.02 3.83
C GLN A 164 -31.61 9.85 4.69
N ASN A 165 -32.73 9.48 4.06
CA ASN A 165 -34.00 9.20 4.75
C ASN A 165 -34.10 7.78 5.34
N GLY A 166 -33.06 6.96 5.20
CA GLY A 166 -32.96 5.60 5.71
C GLY A 166 -33.50 4.50 4.79
N ARG A 167 -34.12 4.83 3.63
CA ARG A 167 -34.57 3.84 2.65
C ARG A 167 -33.38 3.09 2.05
N ILE A 168 -33.58 1.81 1.75
CA ILE A 168 -32.56 0.99 1.09
C ILE A 168 -32.58 1.33 -0.41
N ALA A 169 -31.49 1.90 -0.91
CA ALA A 169 -31.33 2.24 -2.33
C ALA A 169 -30.61 1.14 -3.12
N PHE A 170 -29.65 0.47 -2.46
CA PHE A 170 -28.86 -0.60 -3.04
C PHE A 170 -28.66 -1.71 -2.00
N GLU A 171 -28.62 -2.96 -2.46
CA GLU A 171 -28.46 -4.12 -1.59
C GLU A 171 -27.54 -5.14 -2.25
N GLU A 172 -26.74 -5.84 -1.45
CA GLU A 172 -25.95 -6.99 -1.87
C GLU A 172 -26.30 -8.19 -0.97
N ALA A 173 -26.50 -9.37 -1.55
CA ALA A 173 -26.77 -10.59 -0.81
C ALA A 173 -25.97 -11.76 -1.37
N ARG A 174 -25.49 -12.64 -0.48
CA ARG A 174 -24.83 -13.88 -0.89
C ARG A 174 -25.86 -14.94 -1.25
N GLN A 175 -25.69 -15.55 -2.41
CA GLN A 175 -26.40 -16.77 -2.81
C GLN A 175 -25.35 -17.82 -3.22
N GLY A 176 -25.14 -18.82 -2.34
CA GLY A 176 -24.01 -19.73 -2.48
C GLY A 176 -22.67 -18.98 -2.37
N GLY A 177 -21.77 -19.19 -3.34
CA GLY A 177 -20.46 -18.53 -3.41
C GLY A 177 -20.45 -17.15 -4.09
N HIS A 178 -21.60 -16.61 -4.51
CA HIS A 178 -21.69 -15.41 -5.33
C HIS A 178 -22.45 -14.28 -4.64
N TRP A 179 -22.09 -13.03 -4.96
CA TRP A 179 -22.84 -11.85 -4.60
C TRP A 179 -23.85 -11.50 -5.69
N LEU A 180 -25.09 -11.24 -5.28
CA LEU A 180 -26.12 -10.62 -6.10
C LEU A 180 -26.36 -9.21 -5.59
N SER A 181 -26.42 -8.26 -6.50
CA SER A 181 -26.72 -6.87 -6.17
C SER A 181 -28.11 -6.51 -6.65
N LYS A 182 -28.89 -5.81 -5.83
CA LYS A 182 -30.23 -5.34 -6.16
C LYS A 182 -30.26 -3.81 -6.16
N MET A 183 -30.77 -3.24 -7.24
CA MET A 183 -30.93 -1.80 -7.43
C MET A 183 -32.36 -1.52 -7.88
N GLY A 184 -33.23 -1.12 -6.94
CA GLY A 184 -34.67 -1.04 -7.19
C GLY A 184 -35.26 -2.41 -7.63
N PRO A 185 -35.90 -2.51 -8.81
CA PRO A 185 -36.42 -3.76 -9.35
C PRO A 185 -35.35 -4.61 -10.06
N GLU A 186 -34.18 -4.05 -10.39
CA GLU A 186 -33.12 -4.75 -11.14
C GLU A 186 -32.27 -5.62 -10.20
N ILE A 187 -31.88 -6.80 -10.70
CA ILE A 187 -30.89 -7.68 -10.07
C ILE A 187 -29.67 -7.77 -10.97
N LEU A 188 -28.53 -7.34 -10.46
CA LEU A 188 -27.22 -7.43 -11.10
C LEU A 188 -26.49 -8.66 -10.56
N THR A 189 -26.06 -9.53 -11.47
CA THR A 189 -25.48 -10.84 -11.13
C THR A 189 -23.95 -10.87 -11.17
N SER A 190 -23.31 -9.73 -11.43
CA SER A 190 -21.84 -9.64 -11.49
C SER A 190 -21.32 -8.29 -11.03
N GLN A 191 -20.12 -8.29 -10.42
CA GLN A 191 -19.41 -7.07 -10.06
C GLN A 191 -19.12 -6.17 -11.27
N THR A 192 -18.91 -6.78 -12.45
CA THR A 192 -18.71 -6.05 -13.71
C THR A 192 -19.85 -5.07 -13.99
N GLU A 193 -21.10 -5.51 -13.80
CA GLU A 193 -22.26 -4.67 -14.08
C GLU A 193 -22.43 -3.56 -13.05
N VAL A 194 -22.22 -3.85 -11.76
CA VAL A 194 -22.17 -2.84 -10.69
C VAL A 194 -21.14 -1.77 -11.02
N MET A 195 -19.93 -2.17 -11.41
CA MET A 195 -18.85 -1.27 -11.81
C MET A 195 -19.20 -0.42 -13.03
N ARG A 196 -19.84 -0.98 -14.07
CA ARG A 196 -20.30 -0.19 -15.23
C ARG A 196 -21.31 0.89 -14.83
N ARG A 197 -22.28 0.53 -13.98
CA ARG A 197 -23.28 1.49 -13.48
C ARG A 197 -22.61 2.57 -12.64
N PHE A 198 -21.67 2.21 -11.78
CA PHE A 198 -20.88 3.18 -11.00
C PHE A 198 -20.10 4.15 -11.90
N LEU A 199 -19.34 3.65 -12.90
CA LEU A 199 -18.61 4.49 -13.84
C LEU A 199 -19.51 5.46 -14.59
N SER A 200 -20.74 5.04 -14.94
CA SER A 200 -21.72 5.92 -15.58
C SER A 200 -22.18 7.09 -14.69
N LYS A 201 -22.03 6.98 -13.36
CA LYS A 201 -22.36 8.01 -12.37
C LYS A 201 -21.23 9.01 -12.12
N LEU A 202 -19.98 8.67 -12.46
CA LEU A 202 -18.81 9.51 -12.20
C LEU A 202 -18.70 10.76 -13.11
N SER A 203 -19.55 10.91 -14.13
CA SER A 203 -19.57 12.07 -15.04
C SER A 203 -18.16 12.51 -15.52
N LEU A 204 -17.32 11.53 -15.85
CA LEU A 204 -15.92 11.71 -16.20
C LEU A 204 -15.74 12.64 -17.42
N LYS A 205 -14.82 13.59 -17.31
CA LYS A 205 -14.55 14.64 -18.32
C LYS A 205 -13.19 14.43 -18.98
N LYS A 206 -12.91 15.21 -20.03
CA LYS A 206 -11.66 15.12 -20.80
C LYS A 206 -10.43 15.44 -19.95
N GLU A 207 -10.58 16.38 -19.03
CA GLU A 207 -9.54 16.79 -18.10
C GLU A 207 -9.31 15.77 -16.98
N ASP A 208 -10.13 14.73 -16.81
CA ASP A 208 -9.97 13.77 -15.73
C ASP A 208 -8.97 12.65 -16.09
N LEU A 209 -8.35 12.07 -15.06
CA LEU A 209 -7.42 10.95 -15.16
C LEU A 209 -7.90 9.79 -14.30
N ILE A 210 -7.96 8.61 -14.90
CA ILE A 210 -8.20 7.34 -14.22
C ILE A 210 -6.85 6.65 -14.05
N LEU A 211 -6.43 6.44 -12.81
CA LEU A 211 -5.29 5.61 -12.47
C LEU A 211 -5.76 4.22 -12.06
N VAL A 212 -5.14 3.17 -12.59
CA VAL A 212 -5.40 1.79 -12.20
C VAL A 212 -4.14 1.22 -11.55
N ASP A 213 -4.20 0.93 -10.25
CA ASP A 213 -3.06 0.36 -9.51
C ASP A 213 -3.06 -1.17 -9.54
N ARG A 214 -4.22 -1.81 -9.76
CA ARG A 214 -4.34 -3.28 -9.89
C ARG A 214 -5.39 -3.65 -10.92
N ALA A 215 -5.00 -4.42 -11.94
CA ALA A 215 -5.88 -4.76 -13.06
C ALA A 215 -6.00 -6.28 -13.33
N SER A 216 -5.53 -7.12 -12.41
CA SER A 216 -5.40 -8.57 -12.62
C SER A 216 -6.74 -9.32 -12.76
N ARG A 217 -7.84 -8.75 -12.25
CA ARG A 217 -9.19 -9.35 -12.32
C ARG A 217 -10.04 -8.67 -13.38
N MET A 218 -10.46 -9.43 -14.40
CA MET A 218 -11.28 -8.89 -15.48
C MET A 218 -12.66 -8.40 -15.04
N GLU A 219 -13.24 -8.95 -13.98
CA GLU A 219 -14.50 -8.45 -13.42
C GLU A 219 -14.42 -6.98 -12.97
N PHE A 220 -13.21 -6.53 -12.63
CA PHE A 220 -12.91 -5.17 -12.21
C PHE A 220 -12.30 -4.32 -13.34
N ALA A 221 -11.35 -4.88 -14.09
CA ALA A 221 -10.62 -4.14 -15.13
C ALA A 221 -11.46 -3.90 -16.39
N ARG A 222 -12.35 -4.85 -16.75
CA ARG A 222 -13.13 -4.76 -17.99
C ARG A 222 -13.98 -3.49 -18.09
N PRO A 223 -14.77 -3.08 -17.08
CA PRO A 223 -15.52 -1.83 -17.13
C PRO A 223 -14.62 -0.60 -17.35
N LEU A 224 -13.42 -0.58 -16.77
CA LEU A 224 -12.45 0.51 -16.94
C LEU A 224 -11.86 0.54 -18.35
N LEU A 225 -11.66 -0.61 -18.99
CA LEU A 225 -11.16 -0.73 -20.36
C LEU A 225 -12.25 -0.46 -21.42
N GLU A 226 -13.51 -0.72 -21.10
CA GLU A 226 -14.67 -0.54 -21.99
C GLU A 226 -15.32 0.84 -21.90
N GLN A 227 -14.96 1.63 -20.88
CA GLN A 227 -15.48 2.99 -20.69
C GLN A 227 -15.20 3.86 -21.92
N ARG A 228 -16.14 4.75 -22.25
CA ARG A 228 -16.11 5.60 -23.46
C ARG A 228 -16.07 7.10 -23.15
N SER A 229 -15.77 7.47 -21.90
CA SER A 229 -15.54 8.86 -21.52
C SER A 229 -14.29 9.40 -22.22
N SER A 230 -14.14 10.72 -22.24
CA SER A 230 -12.93 11.37 -22.75
C SER A 230 -11.80 11.45 -21.72
N ALA A 231 -12.00 10.93 -20.50
CA ALA A 231 -10.97 10.89 -19.47
C ALA A 231 -9.83 9.95 -19.87
N LYS A 232 -8.61 10.31 -19.49
CA LYS A 232 -7.44 9.46 -19.75
C LYS A 232 -7.40 8.26 -18.81
N LEU A 233 -6.93 7.13 -19.31
CA LEU A 233 -6.73 5.90 -18.55
C LEU A 233 -5.25 5.54 -18.48
N ALA A 234 -4.68 5.46 -17.28
CA ALA A 234 -3.29 5.07 -17.07
C ALA A 234 -3.14 3.88 -16.11
N MET A 235 -2.24 2.95 -16.44
CA MET A 235 -1.86 1.85 -15.54
C MET A 235 -0.61 2.22 -14.76
N VAL A 236 -0.63 1.98 -13.45
CA VAL A 236 0.55 2.10 -12.57
C VAL A 236 1.10 0.71 -12.25
N PHE A 237 2.37 0.47 -12.57
CA PHE A 237 3.04 -0.79 -12.32
C PHE A 237 3.69 -0.80 -10.93
N HIS A 238 3.26 -1.73 -10.06
CA HIS A 238 3.75 -1.86 -8.68
C HIS A 238 4.62 -3.10 -8.42
N SER A 239 4.66 -4.00 -9.39
CA SER A 239 5.37 -5.29 -9.33
C SER A 239 6.18 -5.48 -10.61
N GLU A 240 7.06 -6.48 -10.62
CA GLU A 240 7.67 -7.00 -11.85
C GLU A 240 6.58 -7.35 -12.88
N HIS A 241 6.74 -6.91 -14.11
CA HIS A 241 5.76 -7.12 -15.18
C HIS A 241 6.18 -8.19 -16.18
N GLU A 242 7.47 -8.46 -16.29
CA GLU A 242 8.06 -9.53 -17.09
C GLU A 242 9.23 -10.16 -16.31
N PHE A 243 9.17 -11.47 -16.06
CA PHE A 243 10.25 -12.21 -15.39
C PHE A 243 11.45 -12.41 -16.32
N GLU A 244 12.63 -12.73 -15.78
CA GLU A 244 13.86 -12.93 -16.57
C GLU A 244 13.74 -14.01 -17.65
N ASN A 245 12.86 -15.00 -17.45
CA ASN A 245 12.56 -16.04 -18.42
C ASN A 245 11.65 -15.56 -19.58
N GLY A 246 11.27 -14.29 -19.61
CA GLY A 246 10.39 -13.67 -20.62
C GLY A 246 8.90 -13.90 -20.39
N GLN A 247 8.50 -14.57 -19.31
CA GLN A 247 7.09 -14.75 -18.98
C GLN A 247 6.51 -13.48 -18.37
N LEU A 248 5.33 -13.09 -18.85
CA LEU A 248 4.58 -11.99 -18.26
C LEU A 248 4.06 -12.38 -16.88
N ASN A 249 4.15 -11.47 -15.93
CA ASN A 249 3.47 -11.63 -14.66
C ASN A 249 1.94 -11.66 -14.88
N TYR A 250 1.27 -12.66 -14.31
CA TYR A 250 -0.17 -12.88 -14.45
C TYR A 250 -0.98 -11.65 -14.04
N GLU A 251 -0.47 -10.82 -13.12
CA GLU A 251 -1.14 -9.59 -12.66
C GLU A 251 -1.34 -8.58 -13.79
N TYR A 252 -0.45 -8.59 -14.79
CA TYR A 252 -0.43 -7.65 -15.92
C TYR A 252 -0.81 -8.30 -17.24
N TYR A 253 -1.15 -9.60 -17.28
CA TYR A 253 -1.50 -10.31 -18.51
C TYR A 253 -2.58 -9.56 -19.32
N TYR A 254 -3.66 -9.14 -18.66
CA TYR A 254 -4.73 -8.38 -19.32
C TYR A 254 -4.36 -6.94 -19.65
N VAL A 255 -3.44 -6.33 -18.88
CA VAL A 255 -2.91 -5.00 -19.20
C VAL A 255 -2.20 -5.04 -20.54
N PHE A 256 -1.30 -6.01 -20.75
CA PHE A 256 -0.60 -6.17 -22.02
C PHE A 256 -1.52 -6.58 -23.17
N LYS A 257 -2.44 -7.52 -22.92
CA LYS A 257 -3.42 -7.96 -23.93
C LYS A 257 -4.29 -6.81 -24.47
N TYR A 258 -4.56 -5.80 -23.63
CA TYR A 258 -5.39 -4.65 -23.96
C TYR A 258 -4.62 -3.34 -23.88
N ALA A 259 -3.31 -3.35 -24.08
CA ALA A 259 -2.43 -2.19 -23.85
C ALA A 259 -2.89 -0.93 -24.60
N GLN A 260 -3.37 -1.09 -25.84
CA GLN A 260 -3.90 -0.01 -26.69
C GLN A 260 -5.14 0.71 -26.13
N ARG A 261 -5.72 0.25 -25.01
CA ARG A 261 -6.80 0.93 -24.30
C ARG A 261 -6.30 1.94 -23.27
N PHE A 262 -5.02 1.91 -22.94
CA PHE A 262 -4.41 2.85 -22.00
C PHE A 262 -3.78 4.03 -22.75
N ASP A 263 -3.96 5.22 -22.21
CA ASP A 263 -3.37 6.45 -22.72
C ASP A 263 -1.94 6.67 -22.21
N ALA A 264 -1.58 6.04 -21.09
CA ALA A 264 -0.25 6.13 -20.51
C ALA A 264 0.06 4.94 -19.58
N PHE A 265 1.35 4.71 -19.36
CA PHE A 265 1.84 3.82 -18.31
C PHE A 265 2.74 4.57 -17.33
N ILE A 266 2.70 4.15 -16.07
CA ILE A 266 3.51 4.71 -14.99
C ILE A 266 4.32 3.60 -14.34
N THR A 267 5.63 3.79 -14.27
CA THR A 267 6.58 2.86 -13.64
C THR A 267 7.27 3.54 -12.47
N ALA A 268 7.79 2.75 -11.53
CA ALA A 268 8.40 3.29 -10.31
C ALA A 268 9.86 3.73 -10.53
N THR A 269 10.54 3.18 -11.53
CA THR A 269 11.98 3.39 -11.80
C THR A 269 12.26 3.47 -13.30
N GLU A 270 13.32 4.19 -13.69
CA GLU A 270 13.74 4.26 -15.10
C GLU A 270 14.12 2.88 -15.65
N ALA A 271 14.76 2.04 -14.82
CA ALA A 271 15.08 0.67 -15.20
C ALA A 271 13.82 -0.16 -15.52
N GLN A 272 12.73 0.02 -14.76
CA GLN A 272 11.45 -0.63 -15.06
C GLN A 272 10.84 -0.09 -16.34
N LYS A 273 10.93 1.23 -16.59
CA LYS A 273 10.49 1.84 -17.85
C LYS A 273 11.19 1.24 -19.06
N GLU A 274 12.52 1.09 -19.01
CA GLU A 274 13.30 0.49 -20.10
C GLU A 274 12.85 -0.95 -20.39
N VAL A 275 12.66 -1.77 -19.36
CA VAL A 275 12.15 -3.13 -19.53
C VAL A 275 10.72 -3.11 -20.08
N LEU A 276 9.84 -2.24 -19.56
CA LEU A 276 8.46 -2.12 -20.03
C LEU A 276 8.38 -1.72 -21.51
N GLN A 277 9.25 -0.82 -21.98
CA GLN A 277 9.34 -0.47 -23.40
C GLN A 277 9.65 -1.70 -24.27
N GLN A 278 10.59 -2.53 -23.82
CA GLN A 278 10.93 -3.78 -24.51
C GLN A 278 9.78 -4.78 -24.45
N THR A 279 9.13 -4.92 -23.30
CA THR A 279 7.96 -5.81 -23.13
C THR A 279 6.84 -5.40 -24.10
N LEU A 280 6.51 -4.10 -24.20
CA LEU A 280 5.48 -3.60 -25.10
C LEU A 280 5.84 -3.83 -26.57
N ALA A 281 7.10 -3.61 -26.96
CA ALA A 281 7.56 -3.90 -28.31
C ALA A 281 7.40 -5.40 -28.66
N LYS A 282 7.68 -6.32 -27.73
CA LYS A 282 7.42 -7.77 -27.91
C LYS A 282 5.94 -8.10 -28.09
N GLN A 283 5.04 -7.28 -27.55
CA GLN A 283 3.58 -7.41 -27.69
C GLN A 283 3.01 -6.63 -28.88
N ASP A 284 3.87 -6.10 -29.77
CA ASP A 284 3.50 -5.23 -30.89
C ASP A 284 2.66 -4.01 -30.48
N CYS A 285 2.98 -3.46 -29.31
CA CYS A 285 2.34 -2.27 -28.77
C CYS A 285 3.34 -1.11 -28.74
N HIS A 286 3.04 -0.07 -29.53
CA HIS A 286 3.93 1.09 -29.72
C HIS A 286 3.17 2.39 -29.45
N GLY A 287 3.92 3.46 -29.13
CA GLY A 287 3.38 4.81 -29.05
C GLY A 287 2.65 5.18 -27.75
N ILE A 288 2.56 4.27 -26.78
CA ILE A 288 2.02 4.59 -25.45
C ILE A 288 3.12 5.27 -24.61
N PRO A 289 2.91 6.50 -24.11
CA PRO A 289 3.89 7.18 -23.28
C PRO A 289 4.06 6.45 -21.93
N ILE A 290 5.32 6.37 -21.47
CA ILE A 290 5.67 5.77 -20.18
C ILE A 290 6.35 6.83 -19.32
N TYR A 291 5.74 7.11 -18.17
CA TYR A 291 6.25 8.04 -17.17
C TYR A 291 6.91 7.26 -16.03
N THR A 292 8.03 7.78 -15.55
CA THR A 292 8.69 7.25 -14.37
C THR A 292 8.34 8.16 -13.21
N ILE A 293 7.61 7.63 -12.24
CA ILE A 293 7.19 8.40 -11.07
C ILE A 293 7.47 7.57 -9.83
N PRO A 294 8.38 8.00 -8.94
CA PRO A 294 8.63 7.34 -7.67
C PRO A 294 7.32 7.12 -6.90
N VAL A 295 7.14 5.89 -6.40
CA VAL A 295 5.93 5.52 -5.64
C VAL A 295 5.93 6.10 -4.22
N GLY A 296 7.11 6.44 -3.70
CA GLY A 296 7.34 7.06 -2.40
C GLY A 296 8.08 8.38 -2.50
N HIS A 297 8.11 9.12 -1.39
CA HIS A 297 8.91 10.33 -1.23
C HIS A 297 9.47 10.43 0.19
N LEU A 298 10.45 11.32 0.35
CA LEU A 298 11.04 11.69 1.63
C LEU A 298 10.61 13.12 2.00
N GLU A 299 10.09 13.31 3.21
CA GLU A 299 9.82 14.65 3.75
C GLU A 299 11.11 15.47 3.88
N LYS A 300 12.14 14.80 4.37
CA LYS A 300 13.46 15.35 4.64
C LYS A 300 14.46 14.22 4.68
N LEU A 301 15.73 14.58 4.49
CA LEU A 301 16.84 13.72 4.85
C LEU A 301 16.97 13.69 6.38
N THR A 302 17.29 12.53 6.94
CA THR A 302 17.35 12.32 8.40
C THR A 302 18.71 11.81 8.83
N GLY A 303 19.05 12.00 10.11
CA GLY A 303 20.33 11.59 10.67
C GLY A 303 21.47 12.57 10.43
N SER A 304 22.67 12.16 10.82
CA SER A 304 23.90 12.91 10.63
C SER A 304 25.02 11.96 10.20
N LEU A 305 26.16 12.51 9.78
CA LEU A 305 27.36 11.70 9.53
C LEU A 305 27.97 11.14 10.83
N GLU A 306 27.57 11.67 11.99
CA GLU A 306 28.07 11.29 13.31
C GLU A 306 26.99 10.56 14.15
N GLY A 307 27.41 9.93 15.25
CA GLY A 307 26.50 9.34 16.25
C GLY A 307 25.85 8.01 15.86
N ARG A 308 26.25 7.41 14.73
CA ARG A 308 25.83 6.07 14.32
C ARG A 308 26.55 5.02 15.17
N ARG A 309 25.84 3.95 15.55
CA ARG A 309 26.43 2.84 16.29
C ARG A 309 27.49 2.14 15.41
N PRO A 310 28.75 1.98 15.85
CA PRO A 310 29.74 1.24 15.09
C PRO A 310 29.32 -0.21 14.82
N PHE A 311 29.69 -0.74 13.66
CA PHE A 311 29.40 -2.11 13.20
C PHE A 311 27.92 -2.49 13.29
N SER A 312 27.03 -1.53 13.01
CA SER A 312 25.59 -1.74 13.07
C SER A 312 24.96 -1.82 11.68
N LEU A 313 24.26 -2.93 11.46
CA LEU A 313 23.53 -3.26 10.25
C LEU A 313 22.05 -3.40 10.58
N MET A 314 21.19 -2.99 9.65
CA MET A 314 19.77 -3.26 9.76
C MET A 314 19.14 -3.71 8.45
N THR A 315 17.95 -4.29 8.55
CA THR A 315 17.03 -4.45 7.42
C THR A 315 15.59 -4.23 7.88
N ALA A 316 14.72 -3.85 6.97
CA ALA A 316 13.31 -3.62 7.23
C ALA A 316 12.43 -4.16 6.10
N SER A 317 11.57 -5.12 6.41
CA SER A 317 10.60 -5.65 5.44
C SER A 317 9.49 -6.45 6.12
N ARG A 318 8.51 -6.94 5.37
CA ARG A 318 7.64 -8.03 5.85
C ARG A 318 8.50 -9.30 5.99
N LEU A 319 8.28 -10.08 7.04
CA LEU A 319 8.92 -11.39 7.21
C LEU A 319 8.23 -12.40 6.30
N ASP A 320 8.57 -12.35 5.02
CA ASP A 320 7.97 -13.08 3.91
C ASP A 320 9.08 -13.78 3.12
N PRO A 321 8.87 -15.03 2.63
CA PRO A 321 9.90 -15.79 1.93
C PRO A 321 10.52 -15.04 0.74
N ARG A 322 9.76 -14.17 0.05
CA ARG A 322 10.25 -13.40 -1.10
C ARG A 322 11.35 -12.40 -0.74
N LYS A 323 11.46 -12.02 0.53
CA LYS A 323 12.51 -11.10 1.02
C LYS A 323 13.83 -11.79 1.32
N ARG A 324 13.85 -13.13 1.32
CA ARG A 324 15.05 -13.96 1.50
C ARG A 324 15.91 -13.54 2.70
N LEU A 325 15.27 -13.25 3.82
CA LEU A 325 15.96 -12.86 5.06
C LEU A 325 16.82 -14.00 5.62
N ASP A 326 16.56 -15.25 5.22
CA ASP A 326 17.43 -16.39 5.44
C ASP A 326 18.85 -16.16 4.88
N LEU A 327 18.95 -15.60 3.67
CA LEU A 327 20.24 -15.24 3.07
C LEU A 327 20.91 -14.10 3.84
N ALA A 328 20.16 -13.10 4.28
CA ALA A 328 20.71 -11.99 5.06
C ALA A 328 21.32 -12.48 6.38
N ILE A 329 20.64 -13.39 7.08
CA ILE A 329 21.14 -14.01 8.31
C ILE A 329 22.44 -14.78 8.03
N ARG A 330 22.49 -15.59 6.96
CA ARG A 330 23.69 -16.35 6.58
C ARG A 330 24.86 -15.46 6.19
N VAL A 331 24.60 -14.35 5.47
CA VAL A 331 25.59 -13.33 5.11
C VAL A 331 26.21 -12.72 6.37
N VAL A 332 25.37 -12.30 7.32
CA VAL A 332 25.84 -11.67 8.55
C VAL A 332 26.60 -12.67 9.42
N ALA A 333 26.11 -13.90 9.58
CA ALA A 333 26.82 -14.94 10.32
C ALA A 333 28.20 -15.25 9.72
N THR A 334 28.30 -15.25 8.38
CA THR A 334 29.57 -15.44 7.67
C THR A 334 30.51 -14.24 7.88
N ALA A 335 30.02 -13.00 7.74
CA ALA A 335 30.83 -11.80 7.93
C ALA A 335 31.29 -11.59 9.39
N HIS A 336 30.48 -12.02 10.36
CA HIS A 336 30.78 -11.92 11.78
C HIS A 336 32.05 -12.68 12.19
N LEU A 337 32.45 -13.72 11.43
CA LEU A 337 33.72 -14.43 11.63
C LEU A 337 34.94 -13.50 11.49
N THR A 338 34.83 -12.45 10.67
CA THR A 338 35.88 -11.44 10.46
C THR A 338 35.57 -10.14 11.23
N LEU A 339 34.29 -9.86 11.52
CA LEU A 339 33.80 -8.67 12.21
C LEU A 339 33.05 -9.05 13.49
N PRO A 340 33.74 -9.40 14.61
CA PRO A 340 33.09 -9.87 15.83
C PRO A 340 32.21 -8.82 16.53
N ASP A 341 32.36 -7.54 16.19
CA ASP A 341 31.51 -6.45 16.71
C ASP A 341 30.24 -6.21 15.86
N LEU A 342 30.11 -6.88 14.71
CA LEU A 342 28.97 -6.72 13.79
C LEU A 342 27.68 -7.16 14.45
N ARG A 343 26.68 -6.26 14.43
CA ARG A 343 25.32 -6.51 14.92
C ARG A 343 24.30 -6.23 13.83
N PHE A 344 23.28 -7.08 13.77
CA PHE A 344 22.24 -7.02 12.76
C PHE A 344 20.84 -7.04 13.36
N ASP A 345 20.08 -5.98 13.10
CA ASP A 345 18.70 -5.85 13.56
C ASP A 345 17.73 -5.97 12.38
N ILE A 346 16.77 -6.89 12.50
CA ILE A 346 15.75 -7.19 11.49
C ILE A 346 14.42 -6.63 11.98
N TYR A 347 13.89 -5.61 11.31
CA TYR A 347 12.59 -5.02 11.61
C TYR A 347 11.52 -5.54 10.64
N GLY A 348 10.36 -5.87 11.18
CA GLY A 348 9.28 -6.47 10.41
C GLY A 348 8.39 -7.40 11.23
N LYS A 349 7.28 -7.81 10.63
CA LYS A 349 6.43 -8.92 11.06
C LYS A 349 6.02 -9.75 9.85
N GLY A 350 5.69 -11.03 10.05
CA GLY A 350 5.22 -11.91 8.99
C GLY A 350 5.37 -13.38 9.36
N GLY A 351 4.91 -14.27 8.47
CA GLY A 351 4.85 -15.71 8.73
C GLY A 351 6.22 -16.40 8.86
N GLU A 352 7.31 -15.74 8.46
CA GLU A 352 8.66 -16.31 8.54
C GLU A 352 9.34 -16.11 9.91
N GLU A 353 8.70 -15.46 10.87
CA GLU A 353 9.33 -15.12 12.16
C GLU A 353 9.94 -16.35 12.85
N ASP A 354 9.18 -17.44 13.00
CA ASP A 354 9.65 -18.68 13.65
C ASP A 354 10.79 -19.34 12.85
N ASN A 355 10.68 -19.38 11.51
CA ASN A 355 11.70 -19.96 10.63
C ASN A 355 13.04 -19.20 10.74
N LEU A 356 12.97 -17.87 10.74
CA LEU A 356 14.14 -17.01 10.89
C LEU A 356 14.75 -17.13 12.28
N GLN A 357 13.92 -17.21 13.33
CA GLN A 357 14.39 -17.38 14.70
C GLN A 357 15.09 -18.73 14.89
N ASN A 358 14.58 -19.80 14.29
CA ASN A 358 15.23 -21.12 14.30
C ASN A 358 16.57 -21.08 13.56
N LEU A 359 16.64 -20.46 12.38
CA LEU A 359 17.89 -20.31 11.64
C LEU A 359 18.96 -19.54 12.44
N ILE A 360 18.58 -18.47 13.13
CA ILE A 360 19.48 -17.71 14.01
C ILE A 360 20.04 -18.63 15.12
N GLN A 361 19.21 -19.51 15.69
CA GLN A 361 19.64 -20.45 16.72
C GLN A 361 20.56 -21.55 16.18
N GLU A 362 20.23 -22.13 15.02
CA GLU A 362 21.04 -23.15 14.35
C GLU A 362 22.45 -22.65 14.04
N LEU A 363 22.59 -21.37 13.67
CA LEU A 363 23.86 -20.73 13.37
C LEU A 363 24.61 -20.22 14.62
N GLY A 364 24.04 -20.34 15.82
CA GLY A 364 24.64 -19.79 17.04
C GLY A 364 24.75 -18.27 17.03
N ALA A 365 23.82 -17.57 16.35
CA ALA A 365 23.89 -16.15 16.06
C ALA A 365 23.03 -15.26 16.98
N GLN A 366 22.47 -15.82 18.06
CA GLN A 366 21.52 -15.16 18.95
C GLN A 366 22.09 -13.90 19.64
N ASP A 367 23.41 -13.82 19.80
CA ASP A 367 24.07 -12.72 20.50
C ASP A 367 24.27 -11.47 19.62
N TYR A 368 24.10 -11.57 18.30
CA TYR A 368 24.37 -10.47 17.38
C TYR A 368 23.34 -10.29 16.25
N ILE A 369 22.39 -11.21 16.07
CA ILE A 369 21.26 -11.04 15.14
C ILE A 369 19.94 -11.01 15.90
N TYR A 370 19.14 -9.95 15.71
CA TYR A 370 17.91 -9.72 16.49
C TYR A 370 16.69 -9.47 15.61
N LEU A 371 15.62 -10.23 15.82
CA LEU A 371 14.29 -9.91 15.32
C LEU A 371 13.66 -8.84 16.23
N ARG A 372 13.40 -7.64 15.71
CA ARG A 372 12.94 -6.47 16.48
C ARG A 372 11.43 -6.24 16.41
N GLY A 373 10.71 -7.02 15.61
CA GLY A 373 9.30 -6.78 15.34
C GLY A 373 9.06 -5.54 14.48
N HIS A 374 7.79 -5.13 14.37
CA HIS A 374 7.39 -3.92 13.66
C HIS A 374 7.59 -2.67 14.52
N ALA A 375 8.13 -1.60 13.94
CA ALA A 375 8.37 -0.32 14.60
C ALA A 375 8.26 0.85 13.61
N ASP A 376 8.09 2.07 14.12
CA ASP A 376 8.29 3.29 13.33
C ASP A 376 9.79 3.50 13.10
N LEU A 377 10.19 3.38 11.83
CA LEU A 377 11.60 3.34 11.45
C LEU A 377 12.21 4.73 11.23
N GLN A 378 11.40 5.79 11.14
CA GLN A 378 11.89 7.12 10.75
C GLN A 378 13.00 7.63 11.68
N GLN A 379 12.89 7.33 12.98
CA GLN A 379 13.89 7.70 14.00
C GLN A 379 14.90 6.59 14.32
N ILE A 380 14.75 5.44 13.67
CA ILE A 380 15.57 4.24 13.90
C ILE A 380 16.69 4.17 12.86
N TYR A 381 16.40 4.37 11.58
CA TYR A 381 17.42 4.30 10.51
C TYR A 381 18.68 5.11 10.86
N PRO A 382 18.61 6.38 11.31
CA PRO A 382 19.80 7.18 11.60
C PRO A 382 20.78 6.61 12.63
N ARG A 383 20.39 5.59 13.39
CA ARG A 383 21.24 4.95 14.41
C ARG A 383 22.20 3.91 13.81
N TYR A 384 21.96 3.48 12.56
CA TYR A 384 22.70 2.41 11.91
C TYR A 384 23.71 2.96 10.89
N GLN A 385 24.75 2.16 10.61
CA GLN A 385 25.75 2.48 9.59
C GLN A 385 25.40 1.94 8.21
N ALA A 386 24.75 0.77 8.14
CA ALA A 386 24.44 0.13 6.88
C ALA A 386 23.05 -0.54 6.87
N TYR A 387 22.51 -0.72 5.67
CA TYR A 387 21.28 -1.42 5.39
C TYR A 387 21.55 -2.60 4.46
N LEU A 388 21.05 -3.79 4.79
CA LEU A 388 21.18 -5.00 3.98
C LEU A 388 19.82 -5.38 3.36
N THR A 389 19.80 -5.60 2.06
CA THR A 389 18.68 -6.25 1.37
C THR A 389 19.15 -7.51 0.66
N THR A 390 18.41 -8.59 0.83
CA THR A 390 18.58 -9.85 0.07
C THR A 390 17.36 -10.14 -0.79
N SER A 391 16.46 -9.16 -0.95
CA SER A 391 15.29 -9.28 -1.82
C SER A 391 15.75 -9.53 -3.26
N GLN A 392 15.25 -10.61 -3.85
CA GLN A 392 15.56 -11.03 -5.22
C GLN A 392 14.68 -10.30 -6.26
N TRP A 393 13.62 -9.64 -5.79
CA TRP A 393 12.67 -8.90 -6.60
C TRP A 393 12.19 -7.70 -5.77
N GLU A 394 12.40 -6.50 -6.28
CA GLU A 394 11.93 -5.28 -5.61
C GLU A 394 11.62 -4.24 -6.68
N THR A 395 10.37 -3.83 -6.85
CA THR A 395 10.02 -2.91 -7.94
C THR A 395 10.51 -1.49 -7.68
N PHE A 396 10.53 -1.07 -6.41
CA PHE A 396 11.05 0.24 -6.02
C PHE A 396 11.91 0.15 -4.77
N GLY A 397 11.39 -0.42 -3.66
CA GLY A 397 12.12 -0.48 -2.40
C GLY A 397 11.94 0.79 -1.57
N LEU A 398 10.75 0.98 -0.99
CA LEU A 398 10.48 2.11 -0.08
C LEU A 398 11.47 2.14 1.10
N THR A 399 11.80 1.00 1.68
CA THR A 399 12.78 0.92 2.78
C THR A 399 14.21 1.20 2.34
N LEU A 400 14.56 0.95 1.06
CA LEU A 400 15.84 1.37 0.49
C LEU A 400 15.90 2.88 0.32
N MET A 401 14.81 3.50 -0.16
CA MET A 401 14.70 4.97 -0.25
C MET A 401 14.82 5.61 1.14
N GLU A 402 14.12 5.08 2.14
CA GLU A 402 14.20 5.56 3.53
C GLU A 402 15.61 5.39 4.12
N ALA A 403 16.24 4.23 3.90
CA ALA A 403 17.61 3.98 4.35
C ALA A 403 18.62 4.93 3.69
N ALA A 404 18.50 5.16 2.38
CA ALA A 404 19.30 6.16 1.66
C ALA A 404 19.06 7.57 2.23
N GLY A 405 17.80 7.92 2.49
CA GLY A 405 17.38 9.19 3.08
C GLY A 405 17.86 9.41 4.51
N ALA A 406 18.18 8.34 5.23
CA ALA A 406 18.84 8.35 6.52
C ALA A 406 20.38 8.23 6.41
N GLY A 407 20.93 8.23 5.19
CA GLY A 407 22.36 8.21 4.91
C GLY A 407 23.04 6.88 5.18
N LEU A 408 22.33 5.74 5.12
CA LEU A 408 22.96 4.43 5.36
C LEU A 408 23.73 4.01 4.11
N ALA A 409 24.84 3.30 4.31
CA ALA A 409 25.45 2.54 3.23
C ALA A 409 24.53 1.37 2.87
N LEU A 410 24.33 1.07 1.59
CA LEU A 410 23.36 0.06 1.17
C LEU A 410 24.05 -1.14 0.52
N LEU A 411 23.72 -2.35 0.95
CA LEU A 411 24.22 -3.58 0.30
C LEU A 411 23.07 -4.47 -0.13
N GLY A 412 23.22 -5.10 -1.28
CA GLY A 412 22.30 -6.12 -1.72
C GLY A 412 22.63 -6.71 -3.07
N PHE A 413 21.70 -7.48 -3.59
CA PHE A 413 21.80 -8.11 -4.89
C PHE A 413 21.50 -7.12 -6.01
N ASP A 414 22.19 -7.23 -7.16
CA ASP A 414 21.84 -6.55 -8.41
C ASP A 414 20.61 -7.24 -9.05
N ALA A 415 19.51 -7.13 -8.32
CA ALA A 415 18.22 -7.68 -8.67
C ALA A 415 17.30 -6.52 -9.05
N ARG A 416 16.67 -6.63 -10.23
CA ARG A 416 15.78 -5.58 -10.75
C ARG A 416 14.63 -5.31 -9.78
N TYR A 417 14.20 -4.07 -9.58
CA TYR A 417 14.66 -2.77 -10.11
C TYR A 417 15.10 -1.81 -8.99
N GLY A 418 14.54 -1.99 -7.80
CA GLY A 418 14.71 -1.12 -6.66
C GLY A 418 16.13 -1.13 -6.12
N ASN A 419 16.75 -2.31 -6.00
CA ASN A 419 18.13 -2.42 -5.54
C ASN A 419 19.07 -1.60 -6.44
N PRO A 420 19.16 -1.80 -7.77
CA PRO A 420 20.04 -0.99 -8.62
C PRO A 420 19.58 0.47 -8.76
N THR A 421 18.34 0.80 -8.41
CA THR A 421 17.88 2.20 -8.33
C THR A 421 18.54 2.92 -7.15
N PHE A 422 18.55 2.31 -5.97
CA PHE A 422 19.01 2.94 -4.72
C PHE A 422 20.45 2.62 -4.34
N ILE A 423 21.02 1.52 -4.84
CA ILE A 423 22.39 1.10 -4.58
C ILE A 423 23.21 1.36 -5.84
N LYS A 424 24.23 2.20 -5.71
CA LYS A 424 25.22 2.49 -6.74
C LYS A 424 26.54 1.89 -6.29
N ASP A 425 26.92 0.82 -6.97
CA ASP A 425 28.10 0.02 -6.63
C ASP A 425 29.36 0.88 -6.48
N GLY A 426 30.09 0.67 -5.39
CA GLY A 426 31.28 1.40 -5.01
C GLY A 426 31.07 2.88 -4.65
N LYS A 427 29.84 3.40 -4.69
CA LYS A 427 29.52 4.82 -4.40
C LYS A 427 28.81 4.98 -3.06
N ASN A 428 27.59 4.45 -2.95
CA ASN A 428 26.79 4.49 -1.71
C ASN A 428 26.56 3.11 -1.09
N GLY A 429 27.18 2.08 -1.68
CA GLY A 429 27.40 0.78 -1.07
C GLY A 429 27.80 -0.24 -2.15
N PHE A 430 27.31 -1.46 -2.06
CA PHE A 430 27.74 -2.56 -2.94
C PHE A 430 26.57 -3.34 -3.52
N LEU A 431 26.66 -3.64 -4.81
CA LEU A 431 25.78 -4.57 -5.51
C LEU A 431 26.53 -5.86 -5.82
N VAL A 432 25.91 -7.00 -5.50
CA VAL A 432 26.41 -8.32 -5.86
C VAL A 432 25.55 -8.88 -6.99
N ASP A 433 26.19 -9.26 -8.10
CA ASP A 433 25.52 -9.87 -9.25
C ASP A 433 24.56 -10.98 -8.81
N TYR A 434 23.34 -10.92 -9.32
CA TYR A 434 22.30 -11.88 -9.00
C TYR A 434 21.71 -12.52 -10.24
N SER A 435 21.50 -13.83 -10.15
CA SER A 435 20.69 -14.62 -11.06
C SER A 435 20.26 -15.88 -10.31
N GLU A 436 19.09 -16.42 -10.65
CA GLU A 436 18.60 -17.70 -10.11
C GLU A 436 19.57 -18.88 -10.36
N LYS A 437 20.52 -18.71 -11.29
CA LYS A 437 21.53 -19.72 -11.63
C LYS A 437 22.76 -19.69 -10.72
N ILE A 438 22.97 -18.61 -9.97
CA ILE A 438 24.12 -18.50 -9.06
C ILE A 438 23.79 -19.27 -7.78
N PRO A 439 24.66 -20.20 -7.33
CA PRO A 439 24.45 -20.91 -6.08
C PRO A 439 24.33 -19.95 -4.88
N GLU A 440 23.36 -20.20 -4.00
CA GLU A 440 23.11 -19.34 -2.84
C GLU A 440 24.34 -19.20 -1.93
N ALA A 441 25.15 -20.26 -1.81
CA ALA A 441 26.39 -20.22 -1.04
C ALA A 441 27.41 -19.21 -1.61
N ASP A 442 27.46 -19.06 -2.93
CA ASP A 442 28.35 -18.10 -3.59
C ASP A 442 27.82 -16.66 -3.42
N LEU A 443 26.51 -16.47 -3.53
CA LEU A 443 25.85 -15.19 -3.24
C LEU A 443 26.10 -14.74 -1.79
N VAL A 444 25.93 -15.66 -0.83
CA VAL A 444 26.17 -15.40 0.60
C VAL A 444 27.63 -15.02 0.84
N LYS A 445 28.56 -15.78 0.25
CA LYS A 445 30.00 -15.54 0.40
C LYS A 445 30.40 -14.18 -0.17
N GLU A 446 29.97 -13.86 -1.38
CA GLU A 446 30.33 -12.59 -2.02
C GLU A 446 29.74 -11.39 -1.28
N LEU A 447 28.46 -11.46 -0.91
CA LEU A 447 27.82 -10.37 -0.15
C LEU A 447 28.42 -10.22 1.25
N ALA A 448 28.84 -11.30 1.90
CA ALA A 448 29.59 -11.25 3.15
C ALA A 448 30.97 -10.59 2.97
N ASN A 449 31.69 -10.89 1.88
CA ASN A 449 32.97 -10.22 1.58
C ASN A 449 32.79 -8.71 1.39
N ARG A 450 31.75 -8.28 0.66
CA ARG A 450 31.43 -6.86 0.48
C ARG A 450 31.01 -6.17 1.77
N LEU A 451 30.31 -6.87 2.65
CA LEU A 451 29.98 -6.38 3.99
C LEU A 451 31.24 -6.19 4.85
N VAL A 452 32.19 -7.12 4.77
CA VAL A 452 33.49 -7.02 5.44
C VAL A 452 34.29 -5.83 4.88
N GLU A 453 34.37 -5.71 3.55
CA GLU A 453 35.02 -4.59 2.86
C GLU A 453 34.47 -3.24 3.33
N LEU A 454 33.13 -3.11 3.38
CA LEU A 454 32.46 -1.88 3.83
C LEU A 454 32.90 -1.46 5.24
N PHE A 455 32.83 -2.38 6.21
CA PHE A 455 33.06 -2.06 7.62
C PHE A 455 34.55 -2.00 8.02
N GLN A 456 35.44 -2.64 7.26
CA GLN A 456 36.89 -2.43 7.42
C GLN A 456 37.37 -1.13 6.77
N GLY A 457 36.64 -0.64 5.76
CA GLY A 457 36.88 0.63 5.09
C GLY A 457 36.31 1.84 5.82
N ASN A 458 36.44 3.00 5.17
CA ASN A 458 35.79 4.23 5.62
C ASN A 458 34.34 4.28 5.08
N VAL A 459 33.35 4.18 5.97
CA VAL A 459 31.92 4.19 5.61
C VAL A 459 31.38 5.59 5.28
N THR A 460 32.04 6.67 5.71
CA THR A 460 31.51 8.05 5.60
C THR A 460 31.23 8.50 4.15
N PRO A 461 32.08 8.21 3.14
CA PRO A 461 31.78 8.56 1.75
C PRO A 461 30.49 7.90 1.24
N PHE A 462 30.22 6.65 1.66
CA PHE A 462 29.00 5.95 1.28
C PHE A 462 27.76 6.62 1.88
N HIS A 463 27.84 7.10 3.12
CA HIS A 463 26.75 7.85 3.76
C HIS A 463 26.42 9.14 3.01
N GLN A 464 27.45 9.90 2.64
CA GLN A 464 27.31 11.14 1.88
C GLN A 464 26.67 10.88 0.51
N ALA A 465 27.14 9.86 -0.22
CA ALA A 465 26.59 9.48 -1.51
C ALA A 465 25.12 9.00 -1.40
N SER A 466 24.74 8.33 -0.31
CA SER A 466 23.34 7.97 -0.05
C SER A 466 22.44 9.19 0.13
N TYR A 467 22.89 10.22 0.87
CA TYR A 467 22.15 11.47 0.99
C TYR A 467 21.99 12.19 -0.35
N GLU A 468 23.04 12.23 -1.16
CA GLU A 468 23.01 12.84 -2.48
C GLU A 468 21.98 12.15 -3.39
N LEU A 469 21.99 10.81 -3.43
CA LEU A 469 21.00 10.04 -4.17
C LEU A 469 19.57 10.28 -3.64
N ALA A 470 19.40 10.23 -2.32
CA ALA A 470 18.10 10.37 -1.68
C ALA A 470 17.48 11.78 -1.86
N SER A 471 18.31 12.81 -2.09
CA SER A 471 17.83 14.18 -2.33
C SER A 471 16.91 14.29 -3.55
N CYS A 472 17.07 13.40 -4.54
CA CYS A 472 16.20 13.30 -5.71
C CYS A 472 14.78 12.78 -5.39
N TYR A 473 14.59 12.18 -4.22
CA TYR A 473 13.33 11.61 -3.75
C TYR A 473 12.66 12.47 -2.68
N LEU A 474 13.15 13.69 -2.43
CA LEU A 474 12.48 14.64 -1.57
C LEU A 474 11.10 15.01 -2.14
N THR A 475 10.16 15.31 -1.24
CA THR A 475 8.77 15.67 -1.57
C THR A 475 8.68 16.66 -2.73
N SER A 476 9.46 17.75 -2.68
CA SER A 476 9.48 18.78 -3.73
C SER A 476 9.92 18.23 -5.09
N LYS A 477 10.88 17.30 -5.12
CA LYS A 477 11.36 16.66 -6.36
C LYS A 477 10.35 15.70 -6.94
N VAL A 478 9.72 14.88 -6.11
CA VAL A 478 8.67 13.97 -6.59
C VAL A 478 7.42 14.75 -7.04
N GLN A 479 7.11 15.88 -6.39
CA GLN A 479 6.06 16.82 -6.84
C GLN A 479 6.37 17.44 -8.21
N GLU A 480 7.60 17.87 -8.46
CA GLU A 480 8.04 18.36 -9.78
C GLU A 480 7.80 17.30 -10.87
N VAL A 481 8.14 16.03 -10.58
CA VAL A 481 7.91 14.90 -11.49
C VAL A 481 6.43 14.66 -11.75
N TRP A 482 5.59 14.63 -10.71
CA TRP A 482 4.13 14.53 -10.86
C TRP A 482 3.56 15.69 -11.69
N LYS A 483 3.96 16.92 -11.38
CA LYS A 483 3.49 18.11 -12.09
C LYS A 483 3.85 18.05 -13.57
N GLN A 484 5.07 17.60 -13.90
CA GLN A 484 5.48 17.45 -15.29
C GLN A 484 4.69 16.34 -16.00
N ALA A 485 4.54 15.17 -15.37
CA ALA A 485 3.78 14.08 -15.95
C ALA A 485 2.32 14.47 -16.22
N LEU A 486 1.67 15.17 -15.29
CA LEU A 486 0.30 15.65 -15.47
C LEU A 486 0.18 16.69 -16.60
N LYS A 487 1.17 17.57 -16.78
CA LYS A 487 1.20 18.49 -17.93
C LYS A 487 1.39 17.77 -19.25
N ASP A 488 2.32 16.82 -19.31
CA ASP A 488 2.58 16.04 -20.53
C ASP A 488 1.35 15.22 -20.94
N MET A 489 0.61 14.72 -19.95
CA MET A 489 -0.66 14.07 -20.19
C MET A 489 -1.81 15.08 -20.45
N GLY A 490 -1.60 16.39 -20.34
CA GLY A 490 -2.59 17.43 -20.63
C GLY A 490 -3.69 17.54 -19.57
N GLN A 491 -3.38 17.16 -18.33
CA GLN A 491 -4.28 17.24 -17.17
C GLN A 491 -4.03 18.47 -16.30
N LEU A 492 -2.93 19.19 -16.49
CA LEU A 492 -2.61 20.41 -15.74
C LEU A 492 -2.24 21.53 -16.73
N ASP A 493 -2.93 22.67 -16.63
CA ASP A 493 -2.74 23.80 -17.56
C ASP A 493 -1.39 24.49 -17.33
N GLU A 494 -0.77 24.97 -18.42
CA GLU A 494 0.50 25.72 -18.36
C GLU A 494 0.40 27.04 -17.57
N LYS A 495 -0.81 27.57 -17.38
CA LYS A 495 -1.08 28.88 -16.75
C LYS A 495 -1.28 28.84 -15.23
N GLU A 496 -1.36 27.66 -14.61
CA GLU A 496 -1.54 27.50 -13.15
C GLU A 496 -0.21 27.30 -12.40
N ILE A 497 0.85 28.03 -12.80
CA ILE A 497 2.19 27.95 -12.17
C ILE A 497 2.59 29.27 -11.55
#